data_AF-A0A961H4K7-F1
#
_entry.id   AF-A0A961H4K7-F1
#
_cell.length_a   1.000
_cell.length_b   1.000
_cell.length_c   1.000
_cell.angle_alpha   90.00
_cell.angle_beta   90.00
_cell.angle_gamma   90.00
#
_symmetry.space_group_name_H-M   'P 1'
#
loop_
_entity.id
_entity.type
_entity.pdbx_description
1 polymer ?
#
loop_
_entity_poly.entity_id
_entity_poly.type
_entity_poly.pdbx_seq_one_letter_code
_entity_poly.pdbx_strand_id
1 'polypeptide(L)'
;MLRQRDPVVKDEAHLRKVRQLPCVCCLLTGRVNRPSEAAHVRYASAEHGKRQTGMGEKSSDRWVVPLCGAHHRHSDMAQHNMGERRFWRIWAFDPLTLCVELYTAPSVETMEAALRAVVAAARSGGTIGTRKA
;
A
#
# COMPACT_ATOMS: atom_id res chain seq x y z
N MET A 1 -30.85 1.18 -8.96
CA MET A 1 -30.52 1.74 -7.63
C MET A 1 -29.12 2.35 -7.69
N LEU A 2 -28.98 3.66 -7.44
CA LEU A 2 -27.67 4.30 -7.32
C LEU A 2 -27.04 3.82 -6.00
N ARG A 3 -26.02 2.96 -6.08
CA ARG A 3 -25.24 2.55 -4.90
C ARG A 3 -24.58 3.80 -4.33
N GLN A 4 -24.93 4.16 -3.10
CA GLN A 4 -24.30 5.26 -2.38
C GLN A 4 -22.79 5.02 -2.35
N ARG A 5 -22.00 6.05 -2.71
CA ARG A 5 -20.54 5.95 -2.76
C ARG A 5 -20.02 5.78 -1.33
N ASP A 6 -19.15 4.80 -1.11
CA ASP A 6 -18.51 4.62 0.20
C ASP A 6 -17.75 5.91 0.58
N PRO A 7 -17.94 6.42 1.82
CA PRO A 7 -17.33 7.67 2.25
C PRO A 7 -15.81 7.54 2.27
N VAL A 8 -15.13 8.63 1.91
CA VAL A 8 -13.67 8.73 2.01
C VAL A 8 -13.31 8.79 3.50
N VAL A 9 -12.66 7.74 4.01
CA VAL A 9 -12.12 7.75 5.38
C VAL A 9 -10.86 8.60 5.42
N LYS A 10 -10.81 9.55 6.35
CA LYS A 10 -9.63 10.34 6.72
C LYS A 10 -9.16 9.89 8.10
N ASP A 11 -7.91 9.47 8.21
CA ASP A 11 -7.36 8.88 9.44
C ASP A 11 -5.88 9.24 9.59
N GLU A 12 -5.63 10.43 10.14
CA GLU A 12 -4.27 10.94 10.35
C GLU A 12 -3.48 10.11 11.39
N ALA A 13 -4.16 9.39 12.29
CA ALA A 13 -3.48 8.51 13.23
C ALA A 13 -2.91 7.28 12.50
N HIS A 14 -3.67 6.69 11.58
CA HIS A 14 -3.17 5.64 10.69
C HIS A 14 -2.01 6.14 9.82
N LEU A 15 -2.14 7.30 9.17
CA LEU A 15 -1.07 7.85 8.35
C LEU A 15 0.22 8.09 9.14
N ARG A 16 0.12 8.58 10.38
CA ARG A 16 1.28 8.74 11.28
C ARG A 16 1.96 7.42 11.64
N LYS A 17 1.19 6.34 11.82
CA LYS A 17 1.75 4.99 12.04
C LYS A 17 2.46 4.48 10.79
N VAL A 18 1.87 4.63 9.61
CA VAL A 18 2.47 4.18 8.33
C VAL A 18 3.79 4.88 8.04
N ARG A 19 3.90 6.19 8.31
CA ARG A 19 5.15 6.95 8.09
C ARG A 19 6.33 6.51 8.96
N GLN A 20 6.08 5.79 10.05
CA GLN A 20 7.13 5.23 10.92
C GLN A 20 7.73 3.92 10.36
N LEU A 21 7.00 3.26 9.45
CA LEU A 21 7.42 2.00 8.83
C LEU A 21 8.52 2.23 7.79
N PRO A 22 9.38 1.24 7.53
CA PRO A 22 10.33 1.31 6.42
C PRO A 22 9.63 1.16 5.07
N CYS A 23 10.27 1.66 4.02
CA CYS A 23 9.77 1.48 2.65
C CYS A 23 9.69 0.00 2.25
N VAL A 24 8.51 -0.46 1.82
CA VAL A 24 8.29 -1.86 1.39
C VAL A 24 9.19 -2.27 0.22
N CYS A 25 9.35 -1.39 -0.77
CA CYS A 25 10.21 -1.63 -1.93
C CYS A 25 11.69 -1.73 -1.54
N CYS A 26 12.17 -0.90 -0.62
CA CYS A 26 13.52 -1.01 -0.09
C CYS A 26 13.72 -2.36 0.62
N LEU A 27 12.76 -2.78 1.45
CA LEU A 27 12.83 -4.06 2.16
C LEU A 27 12.90 -5.24 1.20
N LEU A 28 12.14 -5.23 0.10
CA LEU A 28 12.23 -6.26 -0.95
C LEU A 28 13.65 -6.37 -1.51
N THR A 29 14.35 -5.24 -1.69
CA THR A 29 15.77 -5.19 -2.12
C THR A 29 16.80 -5.46 -1.01
N GLY A 30 16.38 -5.73 0.23
CA GLY A 30 17.28 -5.99 1.36
C GLY A 30 17.81 -4.73 2.04
N ARG A 31 17.23 -3.57 1.72
CA ARG A 31 17.59 -2.28 2.32
C ARG A 31 16.51 -1.85 3.31
N VAL A 32 16.90 -1.13 4.36
CA VAL A 32 15.96 -0.51 5.29
C VAL A 32 16.06 1.00 5.09
N ASN A 33 14.98 1.64 4.65
CA ASN A 33 14.91 3.10 4.48
C ASN A 33 13.71 3.65 5.27
N ARG A 34 14.00 4.58 6.19
CA ARG A 34 13.05 5.23 7.11
C ARG A 34 13.43 6.73 7.26
N PRO A 35 12.48 7.61 7.66
CA PRO A 35 11.04 7.36 7.69
C PRO A 35 10.48 7.25 6.26
N SER A 36 9.29 6.64 6.14
CA SER A 36 8.59 6.55 4.86
C SER A 36 7.46 7.55 4.78
N GLU A 37 6.86 7.65 3.60
CA GLU A 37 5.68 8.43 3.31
C GLU A 37 4.48 7.50 3.18
N ALA A 38 3.31 7.98 3.58
CA ALA A 38 2.06 7.26 3.35
C ALA A 38 1.64 7.46 1.89
N ALA A 39 1.96 6.49 1.04
CA ALA A 39 1.68 6.52 -0.38
C ALA A 39 0.32 5.90 -0.67
N HIS A 40 -0.62 6.69 -1.19
CA HIS A 40 -1.96 6.20 -1.49
C HIS A 40 -1.97 5.30 -2.73
N VAL A 41 -2.65 4.16 -2.63
CA VAL A 41 -2.97 3.29 -3.77
C VAL A 41 -4.31 3.74 -4.36
N ARG A 42 -4.34 4.20 -5.61
CA ARG A 42 -5.52 4.89 -6.19
C ARG A 42 -6.36 4.01 -7.12
N TYR A 43 -5.78 3.01 -7.78
CA TYR A 43 -6.54 2.13 -8.69
C TYR A 43 -7.66 1.33 -7.97
N ALA A 44 -8.72 1.00 -8.70
CA ALA A 44 -9.85 0.20 -8.21
C ALA A 44 -9.52 -1.30 -8.17
N SER A 45 -10.09 -2.03 -7.21
CA SER A 45 -10.08 -3.49 -7.16
C SER A 45 -11.38 -4.02 -6.59
N ALA A 46 -12.09 -4.85 -7.38
CA ALA A 46 -13.29 -5.53 -6.91
C ALA A 46 -12.98 -6.55 -5.79
N GLU A 47 -11.83 -7.24 -5.89
CA GLU A 47 -11.38 -8.25 -4.93
C GLU A 47 -11.25 -7.69 -3.51
N HIS A 48 -10.67 -6.49 -3.36
CA HIS A 48 -10.52 -5.84 -2.06
C HIS A 48 -11.69 -4.92 -1.69
N GLY A 49 -12.77 -4.92 -2.47
CA GLY A 49 -13.88 -3.99 -2.29
C GLY A 49 -13.46 -2.51 -2.43
N LYS A 50 -12.38 -2.24 -3.16
CA LYS A 50 -11.86 -0.89 -3.39
C LYS A 50 -12.49 -0.31 -4.65
N ARG A 51 -13.42 0.62 -4.46
CA ARG A 51 -14.01 1.36 -5.58
C ARG A 51 -12.99 2.23 -6.31
N GLN A 52 -13.38 2.66 -7.51
CA GLN A 52 -12.66 3.69 -8.24
C GLN A 52 -12.68 5.01 -7.46
N THR A 53 -11.51 5.63 -7.33
CA THR A 53 -11.38 7.01 -6.86
C THR A 53 -11.78 7.95 -7.99
N GLY A 54 -12.75 8.83 -7.75
CA GLY A 54 -13.22 9.78 -8.74
C GLY A 54 -12.14 10.81 -9.12
N MET A 55 -12.33 11.46 -10.27
CA MET A 55 -11.47 12.58 -10.68
C MET A 55 -11.59 13.72 -9.65
N GLY A 56 -10.45 14.20 -9.15
CA GLY A 56 -10.40 15.21 -8.07
C GLY A 56 -10.67 14.67 -6.66
N GLU A 57 -11.03 13.39 -6.51
CA GLU A 57 -11.27 12.78 -5.21
C GLU A 57 -9.97 12.30 -4.55
N LYS A 58 -9.83 12.57 -3.24
CA LYS A 58 -8.73 12.01 -2.44
C LYS A 58 -8.99 10.52 -2.20
N SER A 59 -7.95 9.70 -2.33
CA SER A 59 -8.05 8.30 -1.91
C SER A 59 -8.25 8.24 -0.39
N SER A 60 -8.97 7.23 0.08
CA SER A 60 -9.18 7.02 1.50
C SER A 60 -7.88 6.59 2.18
N ASP A 61 -7.66 7.05 3.41
CA ASP A 61 -6.45 6.77 4.18
C ASP A 61 -6.30 5.30 4.57
N ARG A 62 -7.34 4.47 4.40
CA ARG A 62 -7.22 3.00 4.51
C ARG A 62 -6.38 2.37 3.39
N TRP A 63 -6.13 3.09 2.30
CA TRP A 63 -5.46 2.59 1.10
C TRP A 63 -4.09 3.23 0.93
N VAL A 64 -3.22 3.01 1.93
CA VAL A 64 -1.85 3.53 1.92
C VAL A 64 -0.83 2.44 2.21
N VAL A 65 0.38 2.65 1.71
CA VAL A 65 1.55 1.79 1.97
C VAL A 65 2.79 2.65 2.25
N PRO A 66 3.80 2.14 2.98
CA PRO A 66 5.01 2.90 3.27
C PRO A 66 5.98 2.89 2.09
N LEU A 67 6.23 4.06 1.48
CA LEU A 67 7.24 4.25 0.43
C LEU A 67 8.22 5.36 0.81
N CYS A 68 9.51 5.20 0.50
CA CYS A 68 10.46 6.31 0.61
C CYS A 68 10.24 7.31 -0.54
N GLY A 69 10.70 8.55 -0.40
CA GLY A 69 10.51 9.58 -1.42
C GLY A 69 10.99 9.17 -2.82
N ALA A 70 12.08 8.37 -2.91
CA ALA A 70 12.58 7.87 -4.20
C ALA A 70 11.58 6.92 -4.90
N HIS A 71 10.97 5.98 -4.17
CA HIS A 71 9.99 5.05 -4.71
C HIS A 71 8.59 5.67 -4.83
N HIS A 72 8.29 6.72 -4.06
CA HIS A 72 7.00 7.38 -4.12
C HIS A 72 6.93 8.44 -5.23
N ARG A 73 7.92 9.36 -5.30
CA ARG A 73 7.85 10.57 -6.14
C ARG A 73 9.09 10.91 -6.96
N HIS A 74 10.29 10.66 -6.46
CA HIS A 74 11.49 11.38 -6.93
C HIS A 74 12.29 10.65 -8.02
N SER A 75 12.16 9.33 -8.19
CA SER A 75 12.86 8.60 -9.25
C SER A 75 11.99 8.41 -10.50
N ASP A 76 12.60 8.13 -11.65
CA ASP A 76 11.85 7.75 -12.87
C ASP A 76 11.01 6.48 -12.66
N MET A 77 11.47 5.63 -11.73
CA MET A 77 10.80 4.39 -11.33
C MET A 77 9.84 4.59 -10.14
N ALA A 78 9.50 5.84 -9.80
CA ALA A 78 8.57 6.14 -8.71
C ALA A 78 7.12 5.80 -9.07
N GLN A 79 6.30 5.48 -8.06
CA GLN A 79 4.88 5.21 -8.21
C GLN A 79 4.14 6.32 -8.99
N HIS A 80 4.45 7.58 -8.69
CA HIS A 80 3.84 8.74 -9.37
C HIS A 80 4.22 8.85 -10.85
N ASN A 81 5.37 8.32 -11.26
CA ASN A 81 5.92 8.50 -12.60
C ASN A 81 5.63 7.31 -13.52
N MET A 82 5.53 6.09 -12.97
CA MET A 82 5.36 4.87 -13.77
C MET A 82 3.91 4.49 -14.08
N GLY A 83 2.96 5.04 -13.33
CA GLY A 83 1.59 4.53 -13.24
C GLY A 83 1.49 3.33 -12.30
N GLU A 84 0.51 3.36 -11.39
CA GLU A 84 0.48 2.46 -10.22
C GLU A 84 0.49 0.97 -10.57
N ARG A 85 -0.38 0.52 -11.48
CA ARG A 85 -0.46 -0.92 -11.83
C ARG A 85 0.87 -1.44 -12.38
N ARG A 86 1.59 -0.61 -13.15
CA ARG A 86 2.91 -0.97 -13.67
C ARG A 86 3.94 -1.00 -12.56
N PHE A 87 3.95 0.01 -11.69
CA PHE A 87 4.84 0.09 -10.53
C PHE A 87 4.70 -1.15 -9.63
N TRP A 88 3.48 -1.50 -9.22
CA TRP A 88 3.25 -2.62 -8.31
C TRP A 88 3.57 -3.98 -8.92
N ARG A 89 3.33 -4.15 -10.23
CA ARG A 89 3.71 -5.37 -10.95
C ARG A 89 5.22 -5.65 -10.94
N ILE A 90 6.05 -4.60 -10.96
CA ILE A 90 7.52 -4.73 -10.89
C ILE A 90 7.94 -5.27 -9.53
N TRP A 91 7.28 -4.84 -8.46
CA TRP A 91 7.57 -5.28 -7.10
C TRP A 91 6.95 -6.64 -6.74
N ALA A 92 6.12 -7.20 -7.63
CA ALA A 92 5.59 -8.56 -7.57
C ALA A 92 4.87 -8.92 -6.24
N PHE A 93 4.12 -7.97 -5.68
CA PHE A 93 3.21 -8.22 -4.56
C PHE A 93 1.91 -7.42 -4.72
N ASP A 94 0.84 -7.82 -4.03
CA ASP A 94 -0.41 -7.05 -4.01
C ASP A 94 -0.36 -5.96 -2.92
N PRO A 95 -0.31 -4.66 -3.30
CA PRO A 95 -0.28 -3.58 -2.33
C PRO A 95 -1.62 -3.39 -1.60
N LEU A 96 -2.75 -3.86 -2.15
CA LEU A 96 -4.05 -3.66 -1.53
C LEU A 96 -4.27 -4.62 -0.36
N THR A 97 -3.78 -5.85 -0.44
CA THR A 97 -3.67 -6.73 0.73
C THR A 97 -2.82 -6.08 1.81
N LEU A 98 -1.65 -5.52 1.47
CA LEU A 98 -0.83 -4.79 2.44
C LEU A 98 -1.59 -3.61 3.06
N CYS A 99 -2.33 -2.82 2.28
CA CYS A 99 -3.18 -1.75 2.82
C CYS A 99 -4.17 -2.26 3.87
N VAL A 100 -4.86 -3.37 3.58
CA VAL A 100 -5.83 -3.98 4.52
C VAL A 100 -5.14 -4.39 5.81
N GLU A 101 -4.05 -5.15 5.70
CA GLU A 101 -3.29 -5.64 6.87
C GLU A 101 -2.77 -4.47 7.73
N LEU A 102 -2.24 -3.41 7.10
CA LEU A 102 -1.80 -2.21 7.80
C LEU A 102 -2.95 -1.49 8.49
N TYR A 103 -4.11 -1.35 7.83
CA TYR A 103 -5.25 -0.63 8.38
C TYR A 103 -5.89 -1.35 9.58
N THR A 104 -5.90 -2.69 9.57
CA THR A 104 -6.44 -3.50 10.67
C THR A 104 -5.45 -3.71 11.83
N ALA A 105 -4.17 -3.43 11.62
CA ALA A 105 -3.14 -3.61 12.63
C ALA A 105 -3.27 -2.59 13.79
N PRO A 106 -3.31 -3.04 15.07
CA PRO A 106 -3.55 -2.15 16.20
C PRO A 106 -2.37 -1.19 16.46
N SER A 107 -1.14 -1.60 16.18
CA SER A 107 0.08 -0.86 16.53
C SER A 107 1.13 -0.86 15.41
N VAL A 108 2.16 0.00 15.53
CA VAL A 108 3.28 0.07 14.57
C VAL A 108 4.05 -1.26 14.53
N GLU A 109 4.20 -1.93 15.66
CA GLU A 109 4.87 -3.23 15.77
C GLU A 109 4.13 -4.30 14.95
N THR A 110 2.80 -4.35 15.08
CA THR A 110 1.97 -5.28 14.28
C THR A 110 1.97 -4.94 12.79
N MET A 111 2.03 -3.64 12.45
CA MET A 111 2.20 -3.19 11.06
C MET A 111 3.56 -3.59 10.48
N GLU A 112 4.65 -3.48 11.26
CA GLU A 112 5.97 -3.94 10.84
C GLU A 112 6.00 -5.45 10.62
N ALA A 113 5.32 -6.23 11.47
CA ALA A 113 5.19 -7.68 11.28
C ALA A 113 4.46 -8.02 9.98
N ALA A 114 3.33 -7.36 9.69
CA ALA A 114 2.60 -7.53 8.43
C ALA A 114 3.47 -7.18 7.21
N LEU A 115 4.21 -6.07 7.29
CA LEU A 115 5.13 -5.65 6.24
C LEU A 115 6.23 -6.70 5.99
N ARG A 116 6.81 -7.26 7.06
CA ARG A 116 7.82 -8.32 6.96
C ARG A 116 7.24 -9.61 6.37
N ALA A 117 6.00 -9.96 6.70
CA ALA A 117 5.33 -11.12 6.14
C ALA A 117 5.13 -10.98 4.62
N VAL A 118 4.68 -9.79 4.16
CA VAL A 118 4.56 -9.47 2.73
C VAL A 118 5.91 -9.58 2.01
N VAL A 119 6.97 -9.01 2.58
CA VAL A 119 8.32 -9.08 2.01
C VAL A 119 8.85 -10.52 1.95
N ALA A 120 8.61 -11.31 2.99
CA ALA A 120 9.04 -12.71 3.04
C ALA A 120 8.34 -13.54 1.95
N ALA A 121 7.02 -13.39 1.78
CA ALA A 121 6.28 -14.13 0.76
C ALA A 121 6.66 -13.71 -0.67
N ALA A 122 6.78 -12.41 -0.93
CA ALA A 122 7.19 -11.92 -2.24
C ALA A 122 8.57 -12.46 -2.65
N ARG A 123 9.49 -12.61 -1.69
CA ARG A 123 10.84 -13.18 -1.93
C ARG A 123 10.86 -14.69 -2.12
N SER A 124 9.91 -15.42 -1.53
CA SER A 124 9.80 -16.87 -1.71
C SER A 124 9.08 -17.27 -3.01
N GLY A 125 8.67 -16.28 -3.83
CA GLY A 125 7.84 -16.52 -5.01
C GLY A 125 6.38 -16.86 -4.67
N GLY A 126 6.00 -16.78 -3.39
CA GLY A 126 4.63 -16.98 -2.94
C GLY A 126 3.84 -15.68 -3.03
N THR A 127 2.81 -15.64 -3.86
CA THR A 127 1.86 -14.51 -3.86
C THR A 127 1.03 -14.55 -2.58
N ILE A 128 1.25 -13.59 -1.65
CA ILE A 128 0.23 -13.25 -0.65
C ILE A 128 -0.91 -12.58 -1.41
N GLY A 129 -1.95 -13.36 -1.69
CA GLY A 129 -3.10 -12.89 -2.45
C GLY A 129 -3.67 -13.92 -3.42
N THR A 130 -4.01 -15.12 -2.93
CA THR A 130 -5.16 -15.87 -3.45
C THR A 130 -5.82 -16.59 -2.28
N ARG A 131 -6.61 -15.88 -1.46
CA ARG A 131 -7.65 -16.59 -0.72
C ARG A 131 -8.75 -16.90 -1.72
N LYS A 132 -8.67 -18.08 -2.34
CA LYS A 132 -9.81 -18.68 -3.07
C LYS A 132 -10.99 -18.74 -2.09
N ALA A 133 -12.14 -18.28 -2.57
CA ALA A 133 -13.45 -18.62 -2.00
C ALA A 133 -13.66 -20.13 -2.00
#